data_AF-A0A8S0FEJ9-F1
#
_entry.id   AF-A0A8S0FEJ9-F1
#
_cell.length_a   1.000
_cell.length_b   1.000
_cell.length_c   1.000
_cell.angle_alpha   90.00
_cell.angle_beta   90.00
_cell.angle_gamma   90.00
#
_symmetry.space_group_name_H-M   'P 1'
#
loop_
_entity.id
_entity.type
_entity.pdbx_description
1 polymer ?
#
loop_
_entity_poly.entity_id
_entity_poly.type
_entity_poly.pdbx_seq_one_letter_code
_entity_poly.pdbx_strand_id
1 'polypeptide(L)'
;MNIRDLEYLVALAEHRHFRRAADSCHVSQPTLSGQIRKLEDELGVMLLERTSRKVLFTQAGMLLVDQARTVLREVKVLKEMASQWLQ
;
A
#
# COMPACT_ATOMS: atom_id res chain seq x y z
N MET A 1 -1.03 0.09 11.61
CA MET A 1 -0.32 0.12 10.32
C MET A 1 0.85 -0.83 10.43
N ASN A 2 1.00 -1.70 9.43
CA ASN A 2 2.12 -2.62 9.29
C ASN A 2 2.64 -2.58 7.83
N ILE A 3 3.73 -3.30 7.56
CA ILE A 3 4.36 -3.33 6.22
C ILE A 3 3.39 -3.81 5.12
N ARG A 4 2.51 -4.76 5.43
CA ARG A 4 1.54 -5.30 4.48
C ARG A 4 0.48 -4.26 4.08
N ASP A 5 0.11 -3.36 4.98
CA ASP A 5 -0.80 -2.25 4.67
C ASP A 5 -0.15 -1.31 3.62
N LEU A 6 1.16 -1.10 3.70
CA LEU A 6 1.93 -0.32 2.73
C LEU A 6 2.06 -1.04 1.37
N GLU A 7 2.28 -2.35 1.38
CA GLU A 7 2.29 -3.17 0.16
C GLU A 7 0.96 -3.07 -0.58
N TYR A 8 -0.16 -3.12 0.14
CA TYR A 8 -1.49 -2.98 -0.45
C TYR A 8 -1.74 -1.58 -1.03
N LEU A 9 -1.29 -0.54 -0.33
CA LEU A 9 -1.40 0.84 -0.81
C LEU A 9 -0.63 1.02 -2.12
N VAL A 10 0.60 0.52 -2.18
CA VAL A 10 1.45 0.59 -3.38
C VAL A 10 0.84 -0.23 -4.52
N ALA A 11 0.38 -1.45 -4.27
CA ALA A 11 -0.26 -2.29 -5.28
C ALA A 11 -1.54 -1.63 -5.85
N LEU A 12 -2.33 -0.98 -5.00
CA LEU A 12 -3.52 -0.27 -5.45
C LEU A 12 -3.17 0.93 -6.35
N ALA A 13 -2.09 1.64 -6.06
CA ALA A 13 -1.60 2.74 -6.88
C ALA A 13 -1.07 2.27 -8.25
N GLU A 14 -0.42 1.11 -8.31
CA GLU A 14 0.10 0.52 -9.55
C GLU A 14 -1.00 0.03 -10.47
N HIS A 15 -1.96 -0.70 -9.91
CA HIS A 15 -3.00 -1.33 -10.71
C HIS A 15 -4.20 -0.43 -10.97
N ARG A 16 -4.42 0.60 -10.15
CA ARG A 16 -5.60 1.50 -10.18
C ARG A 16 -6.93 0.74 -10.25
N HIS A 17 -6.95 -0.45 -9.66
CA HIS A 17 -8.09 -1.36 -9.70
C HIS A 17 -8.02 -2.33 -8.52
N PHE A 18 -9.00 -2.27 -7.61
CA PHE A 18 -9.01 -3.07 -6.38
C PHE A 18 -8.84 -4.57 -6.60
N ARG A 19 -9.60 -5.18 -7.54
CA ARG A 19 -9.45 -6.60 -7.85
C ARG A 19 -8.03 -6.98 -8.29
N ARG A 20 -7.48 -6.31 -9.31
CA ARG A 20 -6.12 -6.57 -9.81
C ARG A 20 -5.05 -6.38 -8.74
N ALA A 21 -5.19 -5.36 -7.89
CA ALA A 21 -4.29 -5.14 -6.76
C ALA A 21 -4.41 -6.24 -5.69
N ALA A 22 -5.63 -6.73 -5.43
CA ALA A 22 -5.84 -7.81 -4.48
C ALA A 22 -5.24 -9.12 -5.02
N ASP A 23 -5.43 -9.40 -6.31
CA ASP A 23 -4.84 -10.54 -7.01
C ASP A 23 -3.31 -10.50 -6.95
N SER A 24 -2.67 -9.35 -7.22
CA SER A 24 -1.20 -9.20 -7.12
C SER A 24 -0.67 -9.40 -5.69
N CYS A 25 -1.50 -9.10 -4.69
CA CYS A 25 -1.19 -9.28 -3.27
C CYS A 25 -1.64 -10.65 -2.71
N HIS A 26 -2.18 -11.54 -3.56
CA HIS A 26 -2.69 -12.85 -3.18
C HIS A 26 -3.73 -12.81 -2.06
N VAL A 27 -4.64 -11.83 -2.11
CA VAL A 27 -5.75 -11.67 -1.16
C VAL A 27 -7.07 -11.39 -1.87
N SER A 28 -8.17 -11.49 -1.13
CA SER A 28 -9.49 -11.11 -1.66
C SER A 28 -9.61 -9.58 -1.82
N GLN A 29 -10.44 -9.14 -2.77
CA GLN A 29 -10.74 -7.73 -2.93
C GLN A 29 -11.35 -7.08 -1.66
N PRO A 30 -12.31 -7.71 -0.94
CA PRO A 30 -12.77 -7.20 0.35
C PRO A 30 -11.65 -6.98 1.37
N THR A 31 -10.69 -7.91 1.44
CA THR A 31 -9.52 -7.80 2.32
C THR A 31 -8.71 -6.55 2.00
N LEU A 32 -8.32 -6.35 0.74
CA LEU A 32 -7.52 -5.20 0.34
C LEU A 32 -8.28 -3.89 0.59
N SER A 33 -9.55 -3.80 0.18
CA SER A 33 -10.34 -2.58 0.39
C SER A 33 -10.56 -2.24 1.86
N GLY A 34 -10.75 -3.27 2.71
CA GLY A 34 -10.91 -3.08 4.15
C GLY A 34 -9.62 -2.56 4.80
N GLN A 35 -8.46 -3.06 4.37
CA GLN A 35 -7.17 -2.60 4.90
C GLN A 35 -6.82 -1.20 4.43
N ILE A 36 -7.14 -0.82 3.19
CA ILE A 36 -6.95 0.56 2.73
C ILE A 36 -7.82 1.52 3.56
N ARG A 37 -9.08 1.17 3.83
CA ARG A 37 -9.95 1.99 4.69
C ARG A 37 -9.39 2.09 6.11
N LYS A 38 -8.95 0.97 6.69
CA LYS A 38 -8.33 0.97 8.02
C LYS A 38 -7.09 1.86 8.06
N LEU A 39 -6.28 1.84 6.99
CA LEU A 39 -5.11 2.70 6.87
C LEU A 39 -5.49 4.19 6.78
N GLU A 40 -6.53 4.54 6.01
CA GLU A 40 -7.09 5.90 5.97
C GLU A 40 -7.55 6.36 7.37
N ASP A 41 -8.28 5.50 8.09
CA ASP A 41 -8.80 5.79 9.43
C ASP A 41 -7.67 5.97 10.45
N GLU A 42 -6.63 5.13 10.40
CA GLU A 42 -5.48 5.21 11.29
C GLU A 42 -4.61 6.45 11.03
N LEU A 43 -4.43 6.82 9.76
CA LEU A 43 -3.66 8.01 9.37
C LEU A 43 -4.47 9.30 9.51
N GLY A 44 -5.81 9.22 9.63
CA GLY A 44 -6.69 10.38 9.62
C GLY A 44 -6.70 11.13 8.28
N VAL A 45 -6.33 10.47 7.19
CA VAL A 45 -6.16 11.07 5.86
C VAL A 45 -6.85 10.21 4.81
N MET A 46 -7.62 10.85 3.93
CA MET A 46 -8.18 10.17 2.77
C MET A 46 -7.10 9.98 1.70
N LEU A 47 -6.87 8.73 1.32
CA LEU A 47 -5.90 8.34 0.31
C LEU A 47 -6.57 8.29 -1.08
N LEU A 48 -7.88 8.01 -1.13
CA LEU A 48 -8.65 7.87 -2.37
C LEU A 48 -9.81 8.87 -2.47
N GLU A 49 -10.15 9.22 -3.71
CA GLU A 49 -11.33 10.01 -4.04
C GLU A 49 -12.63 9.20 -3.86
N ARG A 50 -13.64 9.75 -3.18
CA ARG A 50 -14.86 9.01 -2.78
C ARG A 50 -15.88 8.74 -3.89
N THR A 51 -15.88 9.54 -4.95
CA THR A 51 -16.97 9.58 -5.96
C THR A 51 -16.57 9.03 -7.33
N SER A 52 -15.41 8.40 -7.41
CA SER A 52 -14.86 7.97 -8.69
C SER A 52 -15.27 6.54 -9.05
N ARG A 53 -15.75 6.34 -10.28
CA ARG A 53 -15.95 5.00 -10.88
C ARG A 53 -14.63 4.25 -11.08
N LYS A 54 -13.50 4.96 -11.02
CA LYS A 54 -12.14 4.44 -11.11
C LYS A 54 -11.41 4.60 -9.77
N VAL A 55 -10.32 3.88 -9.54
CA VAL A 55 -9.48 4.19 -8.39
C VAL A 55 -8.67 5.45 -8.69
N LEU A 56 -8.97 6.53 -7.98
CA LEU A 56 -8.24 7.80 -8.04
C LEU A 56 -7.70 8.13 -6.66
N PHE A 57 -6.44 8.55 -6.61
CA PHE A 57 -5.77 8.96 -5.39
C PHE A 57 -5.92 10.46 -5.20
N THR A 58 -6.06 10.87 -3.94
CA THR A 58 -5.91 12.28 -3.57
C THR A 58 -4.45 12.71 -3.72
N GLN A 59 -4.18 14.02 -3.66
CA GLN A 59 -2.80 14.51 -3.64
C GLN A 59 -2.01 13.94 -2.44
N ALA A 60 -2.61 13.93 -1.25
CA ALA A 60 -2.02 13.33 -0.06
C ALA A 60 -1.80 11.82 -0.23
N GLY A 61 -2.76 11.12 -0.85
CA GLY A 61 -2.65 9.70 -1.16
C GLY A 61 -1.45 9.38 -2.04
N MET A 62 -1.20 10.17 -3.10
CA MET A 62 -0.03 9.98 -3.96
C MET A 62 1.30 10.22 -3.22
N LEU A 63 1.39 11.27 -2.40
CA LEU A 63 2.59 11.53 -1.58
C LEU A 63 2.87 10.37 -0.61
N LEU A 64 1.82 9.83 0.01
CA LEU A 64 1.94 8.69 0.93
C LEU A 64 2.26 7.38 0.21
N VAL A 65 1.81 7.19 -1.03
CA VAL A 65 2.26 6.07 -1.88
C VAL A 65 3.77 6.14 -2.11
N ASP A 66 4.32 7.31 -2.44
CA ASP A 66 5.75 7.47 -2.69
C ASP A 66 6.58 7.24 -1.41
N GLN A 67 6.07 7.71 -0.27
CA GLN A 67 6.67 7.41 1.04
C GLN A 67 6.60 5.92 1.36
N ALA A 68 5.47 5.26 1.10
CA ALA A 68 5.30 3.81 1.30
C ALA A 68 6.30 3.00 0.46
N ARG A 69 6.52 3.37 -0.82
CA ARG A 69 7.55 2.75 -1.67
C ARG A 69 8.94 2.87 -1.06
N THR A 70 9.25 4.02 -0.47
CA THR A 70 10.53 4.25 0.21
C THR A 70 10.68 3.35 1.43
N VAL A 71 9.67 3.30 2.30
CA VAL A 71 9.68 2.42 3.48
C VAL A 71 9.85 0.94 3.08
N LEU A 72 9.13 0.46 2.07
CA LEU A 72 9.24 -0.92 1.60
C LEU A 72 10.64 -1.23 1.05
N ARG A 73 11.28 -0.27 0.37
CA ARG A 73 12.66 -0.40 -0.09
C ARG A 73 13.63 -0.51 1.09
N GLU A 74 13.50 0.33 2.09
CA GLU A 74 14.38 0.30 3.28
C GLU A 74 14.20 -0.99 4.09
N VAL A 75 12.97 -1.53 4.17
CA VAL A 75 12.73 -2.85 4.76
C VAL A 75 13.48 -3.95 4.01
N LYS A 76 13.54 -3.87 2.67
CA LYS A 76 14.31 -4.81 1.85
C LYS A 76 15.81 -4.66 2.11
N VAL A 77 16.34 -3.44 2.11
CA VAL A 77 17.75 -3.15 2.43
C VAL A 77 18.12 -3.71 3.79
N LEU A 78 17.30 -3.50 4.82
CA LEU A 78 17.53 -4.03 6.16
C LEU A 78 17.65 -5.57 6.18
N LYS A 79 16.79 -6.26 5.44
CA LYS A 79 16.84 -7.73 5.32
C LYS A 79 18.10 -8.20 4.60
N GLU A 80 18.50 -7.50 3.54
CA GLU A 80 19.73 -7.79 2.79
C GLU A 80 20.97 -7.58 3.66
N MET A 81 21.05 -6.47 4.40
CA MET A 81 22.14 -6.23 5.35
C MET A 81 22.21 -7.33 6.40
N ALA A 82 21.09 -7.70 7.02
CA ALA A 82 21.05 -8.75 8.03
C ALA A 82 21.56 -10.11 7.50
N SER A 83 21.27 -10.43 6.22
CA SER A 83 21.73 -11.67 5.60
C SER A 83 23.25 -11.79 5.48
N GLN A 84 23.98 -10.67 5.48
CA GLN A 84 25.44 -10.66 5.42
C GLN A 84 26.09 -11.10 6.74
N TRP A 85 25.37 -11.01 7.86
CA TRP A 85 25.85 -11.40 9.20
C TRP A 85 25.44 -12.82 9.61
N LEU A 86 24.64 -13.50 8.77
CA LEU A 86 24.21 -14.88 8.97
C LEU A 86 25.09 -15.89 8.19
N GLN A 87 26.19 -15.41 7.60
CA GLN A 87 27.26 -16.21 7.01
C GLN A 87 28.42 -16.34 7.99
#